data_AF-A0A5J4DYI4-F1
#
_entry.id   AF-A0A5J4DYI4-F1
#
_cell.length_a   1.000
_cell.length_b   1.000
_cell.length_c   1.000
_cell.angle_alpha   90.00
_cell.angle_beta   90.00
_cell.angle_gamma   90.00
#
_symmetry.space_group_name_H-M   'P 1'
#
loop_
_entity.id
_entity.type
_entity.pdbx_description
1 polymer ?
#
loop_
_entity_poly.entity_id
_entity_poly.type
_entity_poly.pdbx_seq_one_letter_code
_entity_poly.pdbx_strand_id
1 'polypeptide(L)'
;MDTSAPARGLESCRRTGTLRRGRRAEVAFACSLTNPLERRLAQIGQKTSRKLIDAFGFTMPPASGPESETPPSTAIVKGLITGSPRTVHRMSATVLAALTGNGQKPVQLPRLVTHFDQNHTNGQNSVNGSSTDRLIPNKIIRPAARARLKAFLSAPLCYQYKGRKHGTLKSLSDWCAKRRRNVRLHFAKTGTHVNEDADATVDAWVSGGIQFTDGRAYAYVVLVGTGNTNKPFARRLHASDIAAPLVRVLLNDLAKERSAPAQTTISRISIQ
;
A
#
# COMPACT_ATOMS: atom_id res chain seq x y z
N MET A 1 2.53 22.61 -1.96
CA MET A 1 1.43 23.58 -2.09
C MET A 1 0.27 22.86 -2.75
N ASP A 2 -0.94 22.97 -2.23
CA ASP A 2 -2.17 22.53 -2.88
C ASP A 2 -2.68 23.68 -3.75
N THR A 3 -2.86 23.42 -5.05
CA THR A 3 -3.33 24.41 -6.04
C THR A 3 -4.84 24.41 -6.21
N SER A 4 -5.55 23.49 -5.55
CA SER A 4 -7.01 23.38 -5.56
C SER A 4 -7.57 23.51 -4.15
N ALA A 5 -6.90 24.31 -3.32
CA ALA A 5 -7.22 24.43 -1.91
C ALA A 5 -8.50 25.28 -1.72
N PRO A 6 -9.45 24.85 -0.86
CA PRO A 6 -10.60 25.66 -0.50
C PRO A 6 -10.18 26.87 0.36
N ALA A 7 -11.03 27.91 0.40
CA ALA A 7 -10.81 29.10 1.23
C ALA A 7 -10.74 28.79 2.74
N ARG A 8 -11.44 27.74 3.19
CA ARG A 8 -11.47 27.25 4.57
C ARG A 8 -11.51 25.71 4.59
N GLY A 9 -11.13 25.09 5.72
CA GLY A 9 -11.19 23.64 5.91
C GLY A 9 -10.04 22.87 5.25
N LEU A 10 -8.81 23.39 5.37
CA LEU A 10 -7.59 22.75 4.84
C LEU A 10 -7.28 21.41 5.52
N GLU A 11 -7.92 21.16 6.67
CA GLU A 11 -7.89 19.94 7.48
C GLU A 11 -8.85 18.86 6.97
N SER A 12 -9.55 19.08 5.85
CA SER A 12 -10.48 18.11 5.26
C SER A 12 -9.99 17.60 3.90
N CYS A 13 -10.66 16.61 3.31
CA CYS A 13 -10.34 16.13 1.96
C CYS A 13 -11.01 16.92 0.82
N ARG A 14 -11.62 18.08 1.12
CA ARG A 14 -12.34 18.89 0.13
C ARG A 14 -11.38 19.41 -0.96
N ARG A 15 -11.73 19.24 -2.24
CA ARG A 15 -10.93 19.63 -3.42
C ARG A 15 -11.54 20.76 -4.26
N THR A 16 -12.61 21.39 -3.78
CA THR A 16 -13.46 22.33 -4.57
C THR A 16 -12.97 23.78 -4.52
N GLY A 17 -11.66 24.01 -4.53
CA GLY A 17 -11.10 25.35 -4.40
C GLY A 17 -10.19 25.73 -5.56
N THR A 18 -9.92 27.02 -5.70
CA THR A 18 -9.01 27.59 -6.71
C THR A 18 -7.79 28.26 -6.08
N LEU A 19 -7.68 28.23 -4.75
CA LEU A 19 -6.59 28.89 -4.04
C LEU A 19 -5.35 28.00 -4.01
N ARG A 20 -4.19 28.67 -3.98
CA ARG A 20 -2.91 28.02 -3.75
C ARG A 20 -2.54 28.14 -2.27
N ARG A 21 -2.66 27.06 -1.49
CA ARG A 21 -2.37 27.07 -0.03
C ARG A 21 -1.57 25.86 0.43
N GLY A 22 -0.88 25.99 1.55
CA GLY A 22 -0.19 24.88 2.19
C GLY A 22 -1.17 23.98 2.95
N ARG A 23 -1.14 22.68 2.69
CA ARG A 23 -1.75 21.68 3.58
C ARG A 23 -0.69 20.99 4.42
N ARG A 24 -1.07 20.64 5.65
CA ARG A 24 -0.32 19.69 6.47
C ARG A 24 -0.08 18.43 5.65
N ALA A 25 1.15 17.93 5.68
CA ALA A 25 1.54 16.77 4.88
C ALA A 25 0.69 15.54 5.22
N GLU A 26 0.35 15.35 6.50
CA GLU A 26 -0.54 14.28 6.96
C GLU A 26 -1.93 14.34 6.30
N VAL A 27 -2.50 15.55 6.14
CA VAL A 27 -3.80 15.75 5.47
C VAL A 27 -3.69 15.44 3.98
N ALA A 28 -2.65 15.97 3.33
CA ALA A 28 -2.40 15.69 1.92
C ALA A 28 -2.27 14.20 1.65
N PHE A 29 -1.57 13.48 2.53
CA PHE A 29 -1.41 12.03 2.44
C PHE A 29 -2.72 11.28 2.73
N ALA A 30 -3.42 11.61 3.83
CA ALA A 30 -4.69 11.00 4.21
C ALA A 30 -5.74 11.12 3.10
N CYS A 31 -5.79 12.28 2.45
CA CYS A 31 -6.76 12.62 1.41
C CYS A 31 -6.27 12.33 -0.02
N SER A 32 -5.10 11.70 -0.17
CA SER A 32 -4.49 11.35 -1.45
C SER A 32 -4.43 12.54 -2.44
N LEU A 33 -3.98 13.70 -1.97
CA LEU A 33 -3.93 14.92 -2.76
C LEU A 33 -2.64 14.97 -3.58
N THR A 34 -2.73 14.73 -4.89
CA THR A 34 -1.59 14.63 -5.81
C THR A 34 -0.71 15.88 -5.80
N ASN A 35 -1.28 17.06 -6.06
CA ASN A 35 -0.52 18.32 -6.17
C ASN A 35 0.39 18.64 -4.97
N PRO A 36 -0.11 18.63 -3.71
CA PRO A 36 0.76 18.87 -2.57
C PRO A 36 1.76 17.74 -2.29
N LEU A 37 1.50 16.49 -2.71
CA LEU A 37 2.44 15.37 -2.56
C LEU A 37 3.55 15.44 -3.60
N GLU A 38 3.23 15.73 -4.86
CA GLU A 38 4.18 15.86 -5.97
C GLU A 38 5.23 16.93 -5.67
N ARG A 39 4.78 18.11 -5.24
CA ARG A 39 5.71 19.20 -4.86
C ARG A 39 6.61 18.83 -3.67
N ARG A 40 6.13 18.02 -2.74
CA ARG A 40 6.95 17.57 -1.59
C ARG A 40 7.97 16.53 -2.02
N LEU A 41 7.60 15.60 -2.90
CA LEU A 41 8.52 14.58 -3.38
C LEU A 41 9.55 15.13 -4.36
N ALA A 42 9.18 16.13 -5.16
CA ALA A 42 10.11 16.86 -6.02
C ALA A 42 11.28 17.51 -5.22
N GLN A 43 11.02 17.96 -3.98
CA GLN A 43 12.06 18.52 -3.10
C GLN A 43 13.08 17.49 -2.60
N ILE A 44 12.75 16.20 -2.62
CA ILE A 44 13.66 15.11 -2.22
C ILE A 44 14.62 14.74 -3.38
N GLY A 45 14.22 15.04 -4.62
CA GLY A 45 15.02 14.84 -5.83
C GLY A 45 14.76 13.52 -6.55
N GLN A 46 15.05 13.51 -7.86
CA GLN A 46 14.76 12.39 -8.76
C GLN A 46 15.62 11.16 -8.45
N LYS A 47 16.92 11.34 -8.15
CA LYS A 47 17.85 10.25 -7.82
C LYS A 47 17.39 9.44 -6.61
N THR A 48 16.97 10.13 -5.54
CA THR A 48 16.45 9.48 -4.33
C THR A 48 15.13 8.76 -4.61
N SER A 49 14.26 9.39 -5.40
CA SER A 49 12.99 8.79 -5.81
C SER A 49 13.21 7.52 -6.64
N ARG A 50 14.12 7.55 -7.63
CA ARG A 50 14.48 6.39 -8.44
C ARG A 50 15.03 5.24 -7.60
N LYS A 51 15.93 5.53 -6.66
CA LYS A 51 16.45 4.51 -5.71
C LYS A 51 15.33 3.82 -4.92
N LEU A 52 14.28 4.54 -4.54
CA LEU A 52 13.14 3.93 -3.84
C LEU A 52 12.31 3.02 -4.76
N ILE A 53 12.08 3.43 -6.00
CA ILE A 53 11.39 2.63 -7.02
C ILE A 53 12.14 1.31 -7.23
N ASP A 54 13.44 1.42 -7.51
CA ASP A 54 14.29 0.26 -7.77
C ASP A 54 14.39 -0.64 -6.53
N ALA A 55 14.54 -0.08 -5.33
CA ALA A 55 14.66 -0.85 -4.09
C ALA A 55 13.42 -1.69 -3.78
N PHE A 56 12.22 -1.19 -4.09
CA PHE A 56 11.00 -1.99 -3.93
C PHE A 56 10.76 -2.97 -5.08
N GLY A 57 11.52 -2.87 -6.18
CA GLY A 57 11.40 -3.71 -7.36
C GLY A 57 10.28 -3.27 -8.32
N PHE A 58 9.98 -1.97 -8.34
CA PHE A 58 9.06 -1.39 -9.33
C PHE A 58 9.84 -0.95 -10.57
N THR A 59 9.12 -0.84 -11.69
CA THR A 59 9.69 -0.45 -12.98
C THR A 59 9.14 0.92 -13.39
N MET A 60 10.02 1.80 -13.85
CA MET A 60 9.62 3.06 -14.49
C MET A 60 9.07 2.78 -15.89
N PRO A 61 8.07 3.55 -16.37
CA PRO A 61 7.59 3.44 -17.73
C PRO A 61 8.73 3.75 -18.71
N PRO A 62 8.75 3.10 -19.89
CA PRO A 62 9.72 3.44 -20.92
C PRO A 62 9.51 4.89 -21.39
N ALA A 63 10.61 5.56 -21.73
CA ALA A 63 10.59 6.90 -22.32
C ALA A 63 11.19 6.82 -23.73
N SER A 64 10.55 7.45 -24.71
CA SER A 64 11.02 7.53 -26.10
C SER A 64 12.04 8.65 -26.32
N GLY A 65 12.31 9.45 -25.28
CA GLY A 65 13.23 10.58 -25.28
C GLY A 65 13.03 11.47 -24.05
N PRO A 66 13.90 12.46 -23.80
CA PRO A 66 13.86 13.31 -22.60
C PRO A 66 12.53 14.03 -22.38
N GLU A 67 11.85 14.45 -23.46
CA GLU A 67 10.57 15.17 -23.39
C GLU A 67 9.40 14.28 -22.93
N SER A 68 9.51 12.97 -23.14
CA SER A 68 8.52 11.96 -22.73
C SER A 68 8.82 11.35 -21.36
N GLU A 69 9.98 11.66 -20.78
CA GLU A 69 10.41 11.06 -19.51
C GLU A 69 9.59 11.61 -18.35
N THR A 70 8.82 10.74 -17.69
CA THR A 70 8.15 11.10 -16.45
C THR A 70 9.17 11.12 -15.31
N PRO A 71 9.34 12.25 -14.58
CA PRO A 71 10.27 12.30 -13.46
C PRO A 71 9.92 11.25 -12.39
N PRO A 72 10.90 10.52 -11.81
CA PRO A 72 10.65 9.48 -10.80
C PRO A 72 9.78 9.94 -9.62
N SER A 73 9.97 11.18 -9.13
CA SER A 73 9.13 11.74 -8.07
C SER A 73 7.67 11.94 -8.51
N THR A 74 7.44 12.38 -9.75
CA THR A 74 6.09 12.49 -10.32
C THR A 74 5.46 11.10 -10.50
N ALA A 75 6.24 10.13 -10.99
CA ALA A 75 5.79 8.76 -11.22
C ALA A 75 5.30 8.09 -9.93
N ILE A 76 6.03 8.22 -8.82
CA ILE A 76 5.62 7.67 -7.51
C ILE A 76 4.28 8.26 -7.06
N VAL A 77 4.11 9.58 -7.15
CA VAL A 77 2.91 10.24 -6.61
C VAL A 77 1.67 9.95 -7.46
N LYS A 78 1.84 9.88 -8.78
CA LYS A 78 0.74 9.60 -9.71
C LYS A 78 0.47 8.11 -9.91
N GLY A 79 1.32 7.23 -9.38
CA GLY A 79 1.19 5.79 -9.58
C GLY A 79 1.56 5.35 -11.00
N LEU A 80 2.45 6.09 -11.68
CA LEU A 80 2.95 5.78 -13.03
C LEU A 80 4.19 4.90 -12.94
N ILE A 81 4.16 3.89 -12.06
CA ILE A 81 5.19 2.86 -11.93
C ILE A 81 4.54 1.49 -12.02
N THR A 82 5.21 0.53 -12.62
CA THR A 82 4.66 -0.79 -12.87
C THR A 82 5.19 -1.80 -11.87
N GLY A 83 4.31 -2.64 -11.34
CA GLY A 83 4.67 -3.78 -10.50
C GLY A 83 3.49 -4.73 -10.35
N SER A 84 3.80 -6.03 -10.21
CA SER A 84 2.77 -7.04 -9.97
C SER A 84 2.10 -6.85 -8.59
N PRO A 85 0.88 -7.37 -8.37
CA PRO A 85 0.26 -7.39 -7.04
C PRO A 85 1.18 -7.97 -5.96
N ARG A 86 1.99 -8.98 -6.32
CA ARG A 86 3.01 -9.61 -5.46
C ARG A 86 4.11 -8.63 -5.05
N THR A 87 4.50 -7.72 -5.94
CA THR A 87 5.49 -6.66 -5.67
C THR A 87 4.93 -5.63 -4.69
N VAL A 88 3.69 -5.20 -4.90
CA VAL A 88 2.98 -4.28 -3.97
C VAL A 88 2.80 -4.93 -2.59
N HIS A 89 2.47 -6.22 -2.55
CA HIS A 89 2.33 -6.97 -1.30
C HIS A 89 3.65 -7.07 -0.55
N ARG A 90 4.76 -7.36 -1.25
CA ARG A 90 6.11 -7.33 -0.67
C ARG A 90 6.47 -5.94 -0.13
N MET A 91 6.18 -4.86 -0.86
CA MET A 91 6.38 -3.49 -0.37
C MET A 91 5.66 -3.26 0.97
N SER A 92 4.38 -3.62 1.05
CA SER A 92 3.61 -3.48 2.29
C SER A 92 4.12 -4.36 3.42
N ALA A 93 4.59 -5.59 3.13
CA ALA A 93 5.26 -6.45 4.10
C ALA A 93 6.58 -5.85 4.61
N THR A 94 7.38 -5.25 3.73
CA THR A 94 8.61 -4.52 4.10
C THR A 94 8.31 -3.33 5.00
N VAL A 95 7.31 -2.52 4.64
CA VAL A 95 6.86 -1.40 5.49
C VAL A 95 6.41 -1.92 6.84
N LEU A 96 5.54 -2.93 6.88
CA LEU A 96 5.06 -3.51 8.14
C LEU A 96 6.21 -4.01 9.00
N ALA A 97 7.12 -4.81 8.45
CA ALA A 97 8.28 -5.33 9.16
C ALA A 97 9.17 -4.21 9.74
N ALA A 98 9.41 -3.14 8.99
CA ALA A 98 10.15 -1.97 9.49
C ALA A 98 9.43 -1.31 10.68
N LEU A 99 8.11 -1.15 10.61
CA LEU A 99 7.32 -0.45 11.62
C LEU A 99 7.05 -1.30 12.87
N THR A 100 7.13 -2.63 12.78
CA THR A 100 6.83 -3.55 13.89
C THR A 100 8.06 -4.16 14.56
N GLY A 101 9.26 -3.66 14.26
CA GLY A 101 10.51 -4.11 14.89
C GLY A 101 11.19 -5.30 14.21
N ASN A 102 10.67 -5.79 13.08
CA ASN A 102 11.24 -6.91 12.31
C ASN A 102 12.16 -6.45 11.16
N GLY A 103 12.56 -5.18 11.14
CA GLY A 103 13.18 -4.58 9.96
C GLY A 103 14.60 -5.03 9.60
N GLN A 104 15.22 -5.87 10.43
CA GLN A 104 16.52 -6.50 10.09
C GLN A 104 16.36 -7.78 9.28
N LYS A 105 15.18 -8.41 9.31
CA LYS A 105 14.93 -9.66 8.61
C LYS A 105 14.55 -9.37 7.15
N PRO A 106 15.17 -10.06 6.18
CA PRO A 106 14.72 -9.99 4.80
C PRO A 106 13.25 -10.33 4.66
N VAL A 107 12.53 -9.55 3.86
CA VAL A 107 11.16 -9.86 3.45
C VAL A 107 11.20 -10.59 2.12
N GLN A 108 10.71 -11.83 2.12
CA GLN A 108 10.60 -12.63 0.91
C GLN A 108 9.35 -12.28 0.12
N LEU A 109 9.35 -12.63 -1.17
CA LEU A 109 8.12 -12.61 -1.95
C LEU A 109 7.10 -13.63 -1.37
N PRO A 110 5.80 -13.29 -1.36
CA PRO A 110 4.72 -14.20 -0.94
C PRO A 110 4.80 -15.54 -1.67
N ARG A 111 4.53 -16.65 -0.99
CA ARG A 111 4.53 -18.00 -1.57
C ARG A 111 3.20 -18.69 -1.27
N LEU A 112 2.71 -19.48 -2.23
CA LEU A 112 1.52 -20.32 -2.06
C LEU A 112 1.90 -21.74 -1.60
N VAL A 113 2.96 -22.29 -2.18
CA VAL A 113 3.47 -23.63 -1.83
C VAL A 113 4.42 -23.50 -0.64
N THR A 114 4.06 -24.12 0.49
CA THR A 114 4.89 -24.20 1.70
C THR A 114 5.82 -25.41 1.67
N HIS A 115 5.32 -26.53 1.15
CA HIS A 115 6.06 -27.78 0.96
C HIS A 115 5.63 -28.42 -0.36
N PHE A 116 6.60 -28.97 -1.09
CA PHE A 116 6.36 -29.82 -2.25
C PHE A 116 7.14 -31.11 -2.00
N ASP A 117 6.44 -32.24 -1.92
CA ASP A 117 7.08 -33.53 -1.70
C ASP A 117 7.55 -34.08 -3.05
N GLN A 118 8.87 -34.15 -3.26
CA GLN A 118 9.46 -34.75 -4.45
C GLN A 118 9.70 -36.24 -4.21
N ASN A 119 8.62 -37.03 -4.25
CA ASN A 119 8.77 -38.46 -4.46
C ASN A 119 9.04 -38.69 -5.94
N HIS A 120 10.32 -38.70 -6.34
CA HIS A 120 10.95 -39.61 -7.32
C HIS A 120 12.23 -39.03 -7.98
N THR A 121 13.27 -39.87 -7.92
CA THR A 121 14.49 -39.98 -8.75
C THR A 121 15.52 -38.87 -8.76
N ASN A 122 16.66 -39.18 -8.12
CA ASN A 122 18.04 -38.83 -8.49
C ASN A 122 18.19 -37.72 -9.54
N GLY A 123 18.16 -36.49 -9.04
CA GLY A 123 18.56 -35.31 -9.77
C GLY A 123 18.70 -34.17 -8.78
N GLN A 124 19.87 -34.06 -8.15
CA GLN A 124 20.26 -32.88 -7.37
C GLN A 124 20.37 -31.66 -8.29
N ASN A 125 19.25 -31.18 -8.81
CA ASN A 125 19.12 -29.80 -9.21
C ASN A 125 18.50 -29.10 -8.02
N SER A 126 19.37 -28.72 -7.07
CA SER A 126 19.08 -27.65 -6.15
C SER A 126 18.68 -26.46 -7.02
N VAL A 127 17.38 -26.24 -7.20
CA VAL A 127 16.87 -24.99 -7.74
C VAL A 127 17.23 -23.97 -6.68
N ASN A 128 18.46 -23.45 -6.78
CA ASN A 128 18.92 -22.27 -6.10
C ASN A 128 17.94 -21.20 -6.55
N GLY A 129 16.86 -21.05 -5.77
CA GLY A 129 15.85 -20.04 -5.97
C GLY A 129 16.61 -18.74 -6.10
N SER A 130 16.64 -18.24 -7.33
CA SER A 130 17.46 -17.12 -7.75
C SER A 130 17.50 -16.08 -6.65
N SER A 131 18.70 -15.68 -6.27
CA SER A 131 19.07 -14.67 -5.27
C SER A 131 18.59 -13.26 -5.63
N THR A 132 17.41 -13.14 -6.26
CA THR A 132 16.69 -11.91 -6.56
C THR A 132 16.23 -11.23 -5.27
N ASP A 133 17.23 -10.56 -4.72
CA ASP A 133 17.24 -9.47 -3.75
C ASP A 133 16.30 -9.61 -2.54
N ARG A 134 16.90 -10.16 -1.47
CA ARG A 134 16.37 -10.11 -0.11
C ARG A 134 16.20 -8.65 0.33
N LEU A 135 14.97 -8.15 0.25
CA LEU A 135 14.64 -6.78 0.64
C LEU A 135 14.72 -6.62 2.17
N ILE A 136 15.75 -5.91 2.65
CA ILE A 136 15.94 -5.65 4.09
C ILE A 136 15.25 -4.33 4.47
N PRO A 137 14.19 -4.34 5.28
CA PRO A 137 13.40 -3.14 5.54
C PRO A 137 14.18 -1.96 6.12
N ASN A 138 15.16 -2.19 6.99
CA ASN A 138 15.96 -1.12 7.59
C ASN A 138 16.93 -0.43 6.62
N LYS A 139 17.23 -1.05 5.48
CA LYS A 139 17.99 -0.39 4.40
C LYS A 139 17.14 0.68 3.69
N ILE A 140 15.81 0.57 3.74
CA ILE A 140 14.88 1.53 3.13
C ILE A 140 14.34 2.51 4.18
N ILE A 141 13.85 1.98 5.30
CA ILE A 141 13.18 2.75 6.35
C ILE A 141 14.07 2.84 7.58
N ARG A 142 14.66 4.03 7.77
CA ARG A 142 15.52 4.31 8.92
C ARG A 142 14.72 4.26 10.24
N PRO A 143 15.30 3.76 11.35
CA PRO A 143 14.63 3.70 12.64
C PRO A 143 14.01 5.03 13.09
N ALA A 144 14.74 6.14 12.94
CA ALA A 144 14.28 7.48 13.30
C ALA A 144 13.01 7.95 12.53
N ALA A 145 12.75 7.38 11.35
CA ALA A 145 11.58 7.74 10.53
C ALA A 145 10.30 6.98 10.93
N ARG A 146 10.42 5.87 11.68
CA ARG A 146 9.31 4.92 11.90
C ARG A 146 8.11 5.55 12.60
N ALA A 147 8.33 6.34 13.65
CA ALA A 147 7.23 6.98 14.39
C ALA A 147 6.42 7.91 13.48
N ARG A 148 7.13 8.71 12.67
CA ARG A 148 6.50 9.61 11.69
C ARG A 148 5.78 8.81 10.60
N LEU A 149 6.40 7.78 10.04
CA LEU A 149 5.76 6.92 9.03
C LEU A 149 4.50 6.23 9.56
N LYS A 150 4.49 5.74 10.81
CA LYS A 150 3.26 5.21 11.43
C LYS A 150 2.14 6.24 11.42
N ALA A 151 2.41 7.47 11.83
CA ALA A 151 1.40 8.53 11.83
C ALA A 151 0.89 8.83 10.40
N PHE A 152 1.79 9.00 9.43
CA PHE A 152 1.44 9.27 8.04
C PHE A 152 0.65 8.13 7.39
N LEU A 153 1.15 6.90 7.47
CA LEU A 153 0.55 5.75 6.79
C LEU A 153 -0.75 5.29 7.44
N SER A 154 -0.98 5.61 8.72
CA SER A 154 -2.28 5.38 9.38
C SER A 154 -3.29 6.48 9.05
N ALA A 155 -2.85 7.66 8.59
CA ALA A 155 -3.71 8.82 8.40
C ALA A 155 -4.90 8.59 7.46
N PRO A 156 -4.80 7.82 6.35
CA PRO A 156 -5.95 7.56 5.47
C PRO A 156 -7.19 6.99 6.18
N LEU A 157 -7.01 6.24 7.28
CA LEU A 157 -8.10 5.68 8.09
C LEU A 157 -8.23 6.30 9.49
N CYS A 158 -7.14 6.83 10.06
CA CYS A 158 -7.10 7.31 11.43
C CYS A 158 -7.31 8.82 11.55
N TYR A 159 -7.05 9.60 10.50
CA TYR A 159 -7.04 11.05 10.59
C TYR A 159 -8.41 11.61 10.97
N GLN A 160 -8.42 12.52 11.93
CA GLN A 160 -9.62 13.19 12.42
C GLN A 160 -9.33 14.64 12.76
N TYR A 161 -10.32 15.50 12.56
CA TYR A 161 -10.25 16.91 12.91
C TYR A 161 -11.61 17.33 13.48
N LYS A 162 -11.60 17.98 14.65
CA LYS A 162 -12.82 18.39 15.38
C LYS A 162 -13.88 17.26 15.48
N GLY A 163 -13.44 16.07 15.89
CA GLY A 163 -14.29 14.88 16.03
C GLY A 163 -14.75 14.23 14.72
N ARG A 164 -14.50 14.83 13.55
CA ARG A 164 -14.89 14.28 12.25
C ARG A 164 -13.76 13.47 11.63
N LYS A 165 -14.12 12.30 11.09
CA LYS A 165 -13.20 11.38 10.41
C LYS A 165 -12.95 11.85 8.98
N HIS A 166 -11.68 11.86 8.59
CA HIS A 166 -11.23 12.27 7.27
C HIS A 166 -10.29 11.21 6.68
N GLY A 167 -9.94 11.36 5.40
CA GLY A 167 -9.09 10.44 4.67
C GLY A 167 -9.86 9.51 3.74
N THR A 168 -9.14 8.89 2.81
CA THR A 168 -9.73 8.02 1.78
C THR A 168 -10.26 6.70 2.33
N LEU A 169 -9.83 6.28 3.52
CA LEU A 169 -10.25 5.04 4.19
C LEU A 169 -10.97 5.33 5.52
N LYS A 170 -11.61 6.50 5.65
CA LYS A 170 -12.37 6.88 6.86
C LYS A 170 -13.47 5.88 7.24
N SER A 171 -13.99 5.13 6.26
CA SER A 171 -14.95 4.05 6.49
C SER A 171 -14.37 2.91 7.32
N LEU A 172 -13.05 2.73 7.35
CA LEU A 172 -12.30 1.75 8.16
C LEU A 172 -11.74 2.35 9.48
N SER A 173 -12.26 3.50 9.89
CA SER A 173 -11.74 4.24 11.06
C SER A 173 -11.85 3.51 12.39
N ASP A 174 -12.79 2.57 12.51
CA ASP A 174 -12.95 1.63 13.63
C ASP A 174 -11.82 0.58 13.68
N TRP A 175 -11.08 0.38 12.60
CA TRP A 175 -9.87 -0.42 12.54
C TRP A 175 -8.59 0.39 12.80
N CYS A 176 -8.72 1.67 13.15
CA CYS A 176 -7.58 2.47 13.59
C CYS A 176 -7.03 1.95 14.93
N ALA A 177 -5.72 1.74 15.04
CA ALA A 177 -5.09 1.24 16.27
C ALA A 177 -5.44 2.07 17.52
N LYS A 178 -5.53 3.40 17.39
CA LYS A 178 -5.93 4.28 18.50
C LYS A 178 -7.38 4.08 18.98
N ARG A 179 -8.24 3.48 18.15
CA ARG A 179 -9.67 3.28 18.42
C ARG A 179 -10.04 1.82 18.64
N ARG A 180 -9.10 0.88 18.46
CA ARG A 180 -9.35 -0.56 18.51
C ARG A 180 -8.31 -1.27 19.36
N ARG A 181 -8.72 -1.71 20.54
CA ARG A 181 -7.81 -2.24 21.59
C ARG A 181 -6.97 -3.44 21.15
N ASN A 182 -7.48 -4.31 20.28
CA ASN A 182 -6.76 -5.49 19.82
C ASN A 182 -5.83 -5.23 18.62
N VAL A 183 -5.71 -3.98 18.16
CA VAL A 183 -4.86 -3.60 17.03
C VAL A 183 -3.73 -2.70 17.51
N ARG A 184 -2.48 -3.15 17.33
CA ARG A 184 -1.26 -2.41 17.68
C ARG A 184 -0.84 -1.42 16.59
N LEU A 185 -1.02 -1.79 15.33
CA LEU A 185 -0.72 -0.96 14.17
C LEU A 185 -1.69 -1.31 13.04
N HIS A 186 -2.20 -0.29 12.35
CA HIS A 186 -2.88 -0.49 11.09
C HIS A 186 -2.60 0.71 10.19
N PHE A 187 -2.00 0.44 9.04
CA PHE A 187 -1.77 1.42 8.00
C PHE A 187 -2.32 0.92 6.68
N ALA A 188 -2.75 1.83 5.83
CA ALA A 188 -3.28 1.49 4.51
C ALA A 188 -3.29 2.71 3.60
N LYS A 189 -3.24 2.48 2.29
CA LYS A 189 -3.37 3.53 1.28
C LYS A 189 -4.19 3.03 0.10
N THR A 190 -5.04 3.91 -0.43
CA THR A 190 -5.83 3.70 -1.64
C THR A 190 -5.03 4.03 -2.90
N GLY A 191 -5.31 3.32 -3.99
CA GLY A 191 -4.95 3.67 -5.36
C GLY A 191 -6.18 3.52 -6.27
N THR A 192 -6.35 4.42 -7.22
CA THR A 192 -7.40 4.30 -8.25
C THR A 192 -6.77 4.65 -9.57
N HIS A 193 -6.76 3.68 -10.47
CA HIS A 193 -6.28 3.83 -11.84
C HIS A 193 -7.48 4.02 -12.76
N VAL A 194 -7.36 5.00 -13.64
CA VAL A 194 -8.35 5.36 -14.66
C VAL A 194 -7.63 5.36 -16.00
N ASN A 195 -8.38 5.22 -17.10
CA ASN A 195 -7.82 5.39 -18.44
C ASN A 195 -7.82 6.89 -18.82
N GLU A 196 -7.83 7.20 -20.12
CA GLU A 196 -7.88 8.58 -20.62
C GLU A 196 -9.12 9.36 -20.14
N ASP A 197 -10.22 8.67 -19.89
CA ASP A 197 -11.39 9.23 -19.21
C ASP A 197 -11.16 9.18 -17.69
N ALA A 198 -11.03 10.36 -17.08
CA ALA A 198 -10.79 10.51 -15.65
C ALA A 198 -11.90 9.93 -14.76
N ASP A 199 -13.09 9.69 -15.33
CA ASP A 199 -14.21 9.05 -14.66
C ASP A 199 -14.23 7.53 -14.87
N ALA A 200 -13.44 6.95 -15.79
CA ALA A 200 -13.50 5.53 -16.11
C ALA A 200 -12.51 4.72 -15.27
N THR A 201 -13.03 4.03 -14.25
CA THR A 201 -12.23 3.23 -13.31
C THR A 201 -11.79 1.92 -13.94
N VAL A 202 -10.47 1.74 -14.03
CA VAL A 202 -9.82 0.52 -14.52
C VAL A 202 -9.48 -0.40 -13.36
N ASP A 203 -8.75 0.12 -12.37
CA ASP A 203 -8.39 -0.64 -11.17
C ASP A 203 -8.60 0.19 -9.90
N ALA A 204 -9.07 -0.48 -8.85
CA ALA A 204 -9.18 0.03 -7.50
C ALA A 204 -8.33 -0.82 -6.55
N TRP A 205 -7.38 -0.18 -5.86
CA TRP A 205 -6.43 -0.84 -4.98
C TRP A 205 -6.54 -0.31 -3.54
N VAL A 206 -6.39 -1.21 -2.58
CA VAL A 206 -5.95 -0.86 -1.22
C VAL A 206 -4.79 -1.77 -0.84
N SER A 207 -3.69 -1.17 -0.41
CA SER A 207 -2.59 -1.92 0.19
C SER A 207 -2.26 -1.38 1.57
N GLY A 208 -1.91 -2.29 2.48
CA GLY A 208 -1.67 -1.94 3.86
C GLY A 208 -1.06 -3.08 4.66
N GLY A 209 -1.00 -2.85 5.97
CA GLY A 209 -0.56 -3.83 6.93
C GLY A 209 -1.21 -3.60 8.28
N ILE A 210 -1.51 -4.70 8.96
CA ILE A 210 -2.08 -4.72 10.29
C ILE A 210 -1.21 -5.56 11.21
N GLN A 211 -1.08 -5.13 12.46
CA GLN A 211 -0.52 -5.93 13.53
C GLN A 211 -1.47 -5.89 14.72
N PHE A 212 -1.78 -7.08 15.23
CA PHE A 212 -2.57 -7.26 16.44
C PHE A 212 -1.70 -7.15 17.69
N THR A 213 -2.35 -6.95 18.85
CA THR A 213 -1.65 -6.85 20.14
C THR A 213 -0.98 -8.15 20.58
N ASP A 214 -1.41 -9.29 20.04
CA ASP A 214 -0.78 -10.61 20.25
C ASP A 214 0.52 -10.81 19.43
N GLY A 215 0.90 -9.83 18.62
CA GLY A 215 2.12 -9.86 17.81
C GLY A 215 1.92 -10.31 16.37
N ARG A 216 0.83 -11.02 16.04
CA ARG A 216 0.53 -11.47 14.67
C ARG A 216 0.36 -10.26 13.74
N ALA A 217 0.97 -10.34 12.56
CA ALA A 217 1.06 -9.24 11.63
C ALA A 217 0.85 -9.72 10.20
N TYR A 218 0.03 -8.98 9.45
CA TYR A 218 -0.38 -9.32 8.09
C TYR A 218 -0.22 -8.09 7.20
N ALA A 219 0.53 -8.25 6.11
CA ALA A 219 0.46 -7.31 5.00
C ALA A 219 -0.61 -7.78 4.03
N TYR A 220 -1.27 -6.86 3.33
CA TYR A 220 -2.34 -7.20 2.41
C TYR A 220 -2.40 -6.26 1.20
N VAL A 221 -2.99 -6.79 0.14
CA VAL A 221 -3.35 -6.06 -1.07
C VAL A 221 -4.75 -6.54 -1.47
N VAL A 222 -5.65 -5.59 -1.69
CA VAL A 222 -6.96 -5.82 -2.30
C VAL A 222 -6.97 -5.07 -3.61
N LEU A 223 -7.20 -5.78 -4.71
CA LEU A 223 -7.32 -5.25 -6.06
C LEU A 223 -8.69 -5.64 -6.60
N VAL A 224 -9.40 -4.66 -7.16
CA VAL A 224 -10.61 -4.87 -7.95
C VAL A 224 -10.40 -4.20 -9.30
N GLY A 225 -10.49 -4.97 -10.37
CA GLY A 225 -10.26 -4.48 -11.73
C GLY A 225 -10.49 -5.59 -12.74
N THR A 226 -10.44 -5.24 -14.02
CA THR A 226 -10.66 -6.20 -15.11
C THR A 226 -9.41 -6.97 -15.50
N GLY A 227 -8.24 -6.58 -14.98
CA GLY A 227 -6.94 -7.08 -15.47
C GLY A 227 -6.60 -6.59 -16.88
N ASN A 228 -7.41 -5.70 -17.46
CA ASN A 228 -7.18 -5.11 -18.78
C ASN A 228 -7.28 -3.57 -18.67
N THR A 229 -6.15 -2.91 -18.90
CA THR A 229 -6.03 -1.44 -18.73
C THR A 229 -6.95 -0.63 -19.63
N ASN A 230 -7.43 -1.23 -20.72
CA ASN A 230 -8.30 -0.58 -21.71
C ASN A 230 -9.78 -0.86 -21.45
N LYS A 231 -10.12 -1.69 -20.46
CA LYS A 231 -11.49 -2.05 -20.13
C LYS A 231 -11.82 -1.56 -18.73
N PRO A 232 -12.35 -0.33 -18.58
CA PRO A 232 -12.88 0.12 -17.29
C PRO A 232 -14.08 -0.74 -16.90
N PHE A 233 -14.16 -1.13 -15.64
CA PHE A 233 -15.30 -1.90 -15.12
C PHE A 233 -16.40 -1.03 -14.51
N ALA A 234 -16.09 0.24 -14.24
CA ALA A 234 -17.01 1.16 -13.60
C ALA A 234 -16.71 2.61 -13.98
N ARG A 235 -17.66 3.51 -13.69
CA ARG A 235 -17.46 4.96 -13.77
C ARG A 235 -17.60 5.60 -12.40
N ARG A 236 -16.72 6.55 -12.08
CA ARG A 236 -16.71 7.37 -10.85
C ARG A 236 -16.69 6.55 -9.55
N LEU A 237 -16.20 5.31 -9.61
CA LEU A 237 -16.01 4.50 -8.42
C LEU A 237 -14.54 4.54 -8.00
N HIS A 238 -14.28 4.93 -6.76
CA HIS A 238 -12.95 4.99 -6.20
C HIS A 238 -12.67 3.77 -5.30
N ALA A 239 -11.41 3.56 -4.96
CA ALA A 239 -11.03 2.49 -4.04
C ALA A 239 -11.66 2.61 -2.65
N SER A 240 -12.08 3.81 -2.23
CA SER A 240 -12.86 4.02 -1.01
C SER A 240 -14.22 3.34 -1.04
N ASP A 241 -14.79 3.16 -2.23
CA ASP A 241 -16.17 2.74 -2.43
C ASP A 241 -16.24 1.22 -2.64
N ILE A 242 -15.24 0.64 -3.32
CA ILE A 242 -15.25 -0.79 -3.69
C ILE A 242 -14.23 -1.60 -2.90
N ALA A 243 -12.98 -1.15 -2.83
CA ALA A 243 -11.91 -1.95 -2.21
C ALA A 243 -11.93 -1.85 -0.68
N ALA A 244 -12.32 -0.71 -0.10
CA ALA A 244 -12.39 -0.55 1.36
C ALA A 244 -13.40 -1.51 2.04
N PRO A 245 -14.62 -1.75 1.53
CA PRO A 245 -15.51 -2.79 2.05
C PRO A 245 -14.89 -4.19 2.03
N LEU A 246 -14.19 -4.57 0.96
CA LEU A 246 -13.50 -5.86 0.89
C LEU A 246 -12.36 -5.97 1.91
N VAL A 247 -11.62 -4.87 2.13
CA VAL A 247 -10.63 -4.81 3.22
C VAL A 247 -11.30 -5.02 4.58
N ARG A 248 -12.49 -4.48 4.83
CA ARG A 248 -13.22 -4.73 6.09
C ARG A 248 -13.51 -6.22 6.27
N VAL A 249 -13.97 -6.91 5.23
CA VAL A 249 -14.22 -8.36 5.27
C VAL A 249 -12.94 -9.11 5.63
N LEU A 250 -11.86 -8.85 4.89
CA LEU A 250 -10.53 -9.42 5.17
C LEU A 250 -10.09 -9.18 6.62
N LEU A 251 -10.21 -7.95 7.13
CA LEU A 251 -9.79 -7.61 8.49
C LEU A 251 -10.63 -8.35 9.55
N ASN A 252 -11.93 -8.50 9.32
CA ASN A 252 -12.79 -9.29 10.19
C ASN A 252 -12.35 -10.76 10.22
N ASP A 253 -12.02 -11.34 9.07
CA ASP A 253 -11.60 -12.74 8.98
C ASP A 253 -10.23 -12.97 9.65
N LEU A 254 -9.26 -12.09 9.43
CA LEU A 254 -7.96 -12.13 10.14
C LEU A 254 -8.11 -12.03 11.68
N ALA A 255 -9.11 -11.27 12.15
CA ALA A 255 -9.42 -11.18 13.57
C ALA A 255 -10.19 -12.41 14.12
N LYS A 256 -10.90 -13.15 13.27
CA LYS A 256 -11.55 -14.42 13.61
C LYS A 256 -10.55 -15.56 13.65
N GLU A 257 -9.65 -15.67 12.67
CA GLU A 257 -8.54 -16.65 12.67
C GLU A 257 -7.70 -16.59 13.94
N ARG A 258 -7.60 -15.39 14.55
CA ARG A 258 -7.00 -15.21 15.89
C ARG A 258 -7.67 -16.02 16.98
N SER A 259 -9.00 -16.06 16.92
CA SER A 259 -9.86 -16.53 18.00
C SER A 259 -10.16 -18.02 17.83
N ALA A 260 -9.81 -18.61 16.69
CA ALA A 260 -9.80 -20.05 16.51
C ALA A 260 -8.60 -20.65 17.27
N PRO A 261 -8.79 -21.75 18.03
CA PRO A 261 -7.66 -22.53 18.52
C PRO A 261 -6.79 -22.95 17.34
N ALA A 262 -5.47 -23.04 17.54
CA ALA A 262 -4.54 -23.52 16.53
C ALA A 262 -4.94 -24.95 16.14
N GLN A 263 -5.79 -25.09 15.14
CA GLN A 263 -6.07 -26.39 14.56
C GLN A 263 -4.81 -26.78 13.82
N THR A 264 -4.16 -27.81 14.35
CA THR A 264 -3.16 -28.62 13.68
C THR A 264 -3.83 -29.35 12.52
N THR A 265 -4.33 -28.64 11.52
CA THR A 265 -4.91 -29.26 10.33
C THR A 265 -3.77 -29.52 9.36
N ILE A 266 -3.17 -30.71 9.50
CA ILE A 266 -2.49 -31.37 8.38
C ILE A 266 -3.60 -31.73 7.38
N SER A 267 -4.04 -30.74 6.60
CA SER A 267 -4.90 -30.99 5.44
C SER A 267 -4.00 -31.51 4.33
N ARG A 268 -3.81 -32.83 4.30
CA ARG A 268 -3.37 -33.53 3.08
C ARG A 268 -4.44 -33.30 2.02
N ILE A 269 -4.15 -32.42 1.06
CA ILE A 269 -4.91 -32.38 -0.19
C ILE A 269 -4.32 -33.49 -1.06
N SER A 270 -4.98 -34.65 -1.08
CA SER A 270 -4.78 -35.65 -2.12
C SER A 270 -5.64 -35.24 -3.31
N ILE A 271 -4.99 -34.95 -4.44
CA ILE A 271 -5.65 -34.89 -5.74
C ILE A 271 -5.49 -36.29 -6.34
N GLN A 272 -6.60 -36.99 -6.56
CA GLN A 272 -6.66 -38.14 -7.47
C GLN A 272 -6.87 -37.62 -8.90
#